data_AF-A0A2C9UJS4-F1
#
_entry.id   AF-A0A2C9UJS4-F1
#
_cell.length_a   1.000
_cell.length_b   1.000
_cell.length_c   1.000
_cell.angle_alpha   90.00
_cell.angle_beta   90.00
_cell.angle_gamma   90.00
#
_symmetry.space_group_name_H-M   'P 1'
#
loop_
_entity.id
_entity.type
_entity.pdbx_description
1 polymer ?
#
loop_
_entity_poly.entity_id
_entity_poly.type
_entity_poly.pdbx_seq_one_letter_code
_entity_poly.pdbx_strand_id
1 'polypeptide(L)'
;MDKKQLNFISFSQYIVFVIVLAATAARSDDETPIPASLDGNTAPRPDGVSKLQQALALRIGGTMAAVYNVKMIGFQDTLCDDRGVHFYKDCYIEGTVDFIFGRGKSIYLQTEIHVLADVPNQLTFIAAQAREKDSEDVGYSFVHCKVDGKGKGAFLGRPWMPMPITVYSYCTMSAVVNPEGWTNNRNPESEKNVFFGEYKNTGPGADPAGRVKFAKQLTEAEAKPFLSLGYIKGSSWLLPPPKV
;
A
#
# COMPACT_ATOMS: atom_id res chain seq x y z
N MET A 1 10.87 -15.30 17.71
CA MET A 1 10.43 -16.29 16.70
C MET A 1 10.89 -15.75 15.35
N ASP A 2 11.90 -16.43 14.78
CA ASP A 2 12.65 -16.24 13.53
C ASP A 2 12.46 -14.98 12.67
N LYS A 3 13.47 -14.10 12.78
CA LYS A 3 13.91 -13.21 11.69
C LYS A 3 14.69 -14.06 10.68
N LYS A 4 14.08 -14.43 9.54
CA LYS A 4 14.84 -14.97 8.40
C LYS A 4 14.90 -13.92 7.29
N GLN A 5 16.13 -13.65 6.89
CA GLN A 5 16.56 -12.77 5.81
C GLN A 5 15.75 -13.04 4.54
N LEU A 6 14.99 -12.03 4.10
CA LEU A 6 14.50 -11.95 2.73
C LEU A 6 15.69 -11.54 1.85
N ASN A 7 16.22 -12.49 1.08
CA ASN A 7 17.22 -12.20 0.07
C ASN A 7 16.53 -11.51 -1.10
N PHE A 8 17.00 -10.31 -1.39
CA PHE A 8 16.36 -9.37 -2.30
C PHE A 8 17.32 -9.03 -3.44
N ILE A 9 16.87 -9.12 -4.69
CA ILE A 9 17.55 -8.45 -5.79
C ILE A 9 17.43 -6.94 -5.53
N SER A 10 18.58 -6.28 -5.39
CA SER A 10 18.72 -4.87 -5.04
C SER A 10 19.23 -4.10 -6.26
N PHE A 11 18.41 -3.22 -6.83
CA PHE A 11 18.91 -2.24 -7.81
C PHE A 11 19.48 -1.03 -7.05
N SER A 12 20.79 -0.82 -7.17
CA SER A 12 21.51 0.32 -6.60
C SER A 12 21.82 1.33 -7.70
N GLN A 13 21.39 2.57 -7.45
CA GLN A 13 21.76 3.82 -8.12
C GLN A 13 21.22 4.04 -9.55
N TYR A 14 20.93 5.33 -9.79
CA TYR A 14 20.42 5.98 -11.00
C TYR A 14 18.89 6.06 -11.15
N ILE A 15 18.45 7.24 -11.54
CA ILE A 15 17.07 7.67 -11.79
C ILE A 15 16.34 6.58 -12.58
N VAL A 16 15.45 5.84 -11.91
CA VAL A 16 14.61 4.87 -12.58
C VAL A 16 13.30 5.57 -12.91
N PHE A 17 13.15 5.99 -14.17
CA PHE A 17 11.84 5.96 -14.78
C PHE A 17 11.37 4.51 -14.73
N VAL A 18 10.66 4.12 -13.69
CA VAL A 18 9.86 2.91 -13.78
C VAL A 18 8.58 3.30 -14.54
N ILE A 19 8.70 3.54 -15.85
CA ILE A 19 7.64 3.03 -16.71
C ILE A 19 7.76 1.52 -16.50
N VAL A 20 6.85 0.90 -15.75
CA VAL A 20 6.81 -0.56 -15.72
C VAL A 20 6.34 -1.01 -17.11
N LEU A 21 7.26 -1.08 -18.05
CA LEU A 21 7.20 -2.07 -19.11
C LEU A 21 7.84 -3.32 -18.52
N ALA A 22 6.97 -4.23 -18.09
CA ALA A 22 7.26 -5.55 -17.49
C ALA A 22 7.80 -5.54 -16.05
N ALA A 23 7.07 -6.20 -15.16
CA ALA A 23 7.56 -6.78 -13.91
C ALA A 23 7.03 -8.20 -13.86
N THR A 24 7.94 -9.17 -13.87
CA THR A 24 7.62 -10.58 -13.76
C THR A 24 7.44 -10.94 -12.29
N ALA A 25 6.47 -11.79 -11.99
CA ALA A 25 6.38 -12.45 -10.70
C ALA A 25 7.73 -13.10 -10.37
N ALA A 26 8.36 -12.67 -9.28
CA ALA A 26 9.53 -13.37 -8.76
C ALA A 26 9.08 -14.70 -8.14
N ARG A 27 9.01 -15.75 -8.96
CA ARG A 27 9.39 -17.09 -8.48
C ARG A 27 10.89 -17.21 -8.71
N SER A 28 11.57 -17.80 -7.74
CA SER A 28 12.97 -18.17 -7.89
C SER A 28 13.15 -18.93 -9.20
N ASP A 29 14.21 -18.58 -9.92
CA ASP A 29 14.76 -19.32 -11.07
C ASP A 29 14.08 -18.97 -12.42
N ASP A 30 14.68 -18.04 -13.20
CA ASP A 30 15.12 -18.24 -14.60
C ASP A 30 15.42 -16.90 -15.33
N GLU A 31 16.48 -16.88 -16.15
CA GLU A 31 16.93 -15.74 -16.99
C GLU A 31 16.32 -15.83 -18.39
N THR A 32 15.22 -15.13 -18.66
CA THR A 32 14.70 -14.95 -20.04
C THR A 32 14.12 -13.54 -20.28
N PRO A 33 14.11 -13.01 -21.52
CA PRO A 33 13.58 -11.67 -21.84
C PRO A 33 12.05 -11.67 -22.03
N ILE A 34 11.34 -10.63 -21.56
CA ILE A 34 9.89 -10.71 -21.23
C ILE A 34 9.06 -9.57 -21.89
N PRO A 35 7.80 -9.81 -22.34
CA PRO A 35 7.00 -8.91 -23.19
C PRO A 35 6.11 -7.90 -22.43
N ALA A 36 5.42 -7.04 -23.18
CA ALA A 36 4.79 -5.77 -22.78
C ALA A 36 3.45 -5.82 -22.01
N SER A 37 3.15 -6.88 -21.24
CA SER A 37 1.96 -6.96 -20.37
C SER A 37 2.29 -7.61 -19.02
N LEU A 38 1.89 -6.98 -17.91
CA LEU A 38 1.93 -7.60 -16.59
C LEU A 38 0.75 -8.55 -16.45
N ASP A 39 0.94 -9.81 -16.79
CA ASP A 39 0.09 -10.87 -16.26
C ASP A 39 0.44 -10.94 -14.77
N GLY A 40 -0.48 -10.53 -13.89
CA GLY A 40 -0.27 -10.41 -12.44
C GLY A 40 0.37 -11.65 -11.79
N ASN A 41 0.65 -11.58 -10.49
CA ASN A 41 1.21 -12.77 -9.82
C ASN A 41 0.24 -13.96 -9.96
N THR A 42 0.68 -15.02 -10.65
CA THR A 42 -0.13 -16.21 -10.94
C THR A 42 -0.11 -17.25 -9.82
N ALA A 43 0.41 -16.89 -8.64
CA ALA A 43 0.33 -17.74 -7.46
C ALA A 43 -1.13 -18.10 -7.18
N PRO A 44 -1.41 -19.35 -6.77
CA PRO A 44 -2.76 -19.75 -6.47
C PRO A 44 -3.32 -18.91 -5.33
N ARG A 45 -4.63 -18.66 -5.38
CA ARG A 45 -5.36 -17.99 -4.30
C ARG A 45 -5.06 -18.67 -2.95
N PRO A 46 -4.78 -17.91 -1.89
CA PRO A 46 -4.58 -18.46 -0.55
C PRO A 46 -5.76 -19.34 -0.11
N ASP A 47 -5.46 -20.51 0.45
CA ASP A 47 -6.43 -21.47 1.00
C ASP A 47 -6.81 -21.16 2.47
N GLY A 48 -6.10 -20.25 3.14
CA GLY A 48 -6.32 -19.91 4.55
C GLY A 48 -5.76 -20.92 5.55
N VAL A 49 -5.05 -21.95 5.10
CA VAL A 49 -4.55 -23.07 5.92
C VAL A 49 -3.03 -23.23 5.77
N SER A 50 -2.53 -23.18 4.54
CA SER A 50 -1.12 -23.37 4.22
C SER A 50 -0.25 -22.23 4.75
N LYS A 51 0.95 -22.56 5.21
CA LYS A 51 1.96 -21.56 5.60
C LYS A 51 2.59 -20.95 4.34
N LEU A 52 3.05 -19.70 4.43
CA LEU A 52 3.80 -18.98 3.39
C LEU A 52 3.02 -18.77 2.07
N GLN A 53 1.96 -17.95 2.12
CA GLN A 53 1.11 -17.64 0.95
C GLN A 53 1.38 -16.24 0.38
N GLN A 54 2.46 -15.58 0.81
CA GLN A 54 2.90 -14.29 0.27
C GLN A 54 3.29 -14.43 -1.20
N ALA A 55 2.81 -13.50 -2.03
CA ALA A 55 3.02 -13.54 -3.47
C ALA A 55 3.05 -12.12 -4.05
N LEU A 56 4.25 -11.53 -4.12
CA LEU A 56 4.44 -10.17 -4.62
C LEU A 56 4.18 -10.08 -6.12
N ALA A 57 3.40 -9.09 -6.54
CA ALA A 57 3.32 -8.66 -7.94
C ALA A 57 4.41 -7.64 -8.27
N LEU A 58 4.76 -6.77 -7.31
CA LEU A 58 5.79 -5.75 -7.50
C LEU A 58 6.54 -5.47 -6.19
N ARG A 59 7.85 -5.24 -6.29
CA ARG A 59 8.67 -4.68 -5.21
C ARG A 59 9.46 -3.48 -5.71
N ILE A 60 9.41 -2.38 -4.98
CA ILE A 60 10.22 -1.18 -5.25
C ILE A 60 11.05 -0.84 -4.01
N GLY A 61 12.38 -0.94 -4.14
CA GLY A 61 13.33 -0.60 -3.08
C GLY A 61 14.37 0.46 -3.47
N GLY A 62 14.23 1.05 -4.67
CA GLY A 62 14.96 2.23 -5.13
C GLY A 62 14.39 3.51 -4.52
N THR A 63 14.81 4.70 -4.97
CA THR A 63 14.19 5.96 -4.51
C THR A 63 13.88 6.84 -5.70
N MET A 64 12.92 7.75 -5.55
CA MET A 64 12.45 8.64 -6.61
C MET A 64 11.88 7.85 -7.80
N ALA A 65 11.10 6.80 -7.51
CA ALA A 65 10.41 6.01 -8.52
C ALA A 65 8.97 6.50 -8.68
N ALA A 66 8.53 6.67 -9.93
CA ALA A 66 7.16 7.05 -10.27
C ALA A 66 6.51 5.96 -11.12
N VAL A 67 5.31 5.52 -10.73
CA VAL A 67 4.53 4.45 -11.35
C VAL A 67 3.22 5.05 -11.83
N TYR A 68 2.95 4.92 -13.14
CA TYR A 68 1.76 5.51 -13.78
C TYR A 68 0.98 4.43 -14.53
N ASN A 69 -0.34 4.39 -14.33
CA ASN A 69 -1.23 3.53 -15.13
C ASN A 69 -0.86 2.03 -15.13
N VAL A 70 -0.42 1.52 -13.98
CA VAL A 70 -0.02 0.12 -13.80
C VAL A 70 -1.08 -0.64 -13.01
N LYS A 71 -1.37 -1.87 -13.43
CA LYS A 71 -2.16 -2.84 -12.67
C LYS A 71 -1.23 -3.76 -11.88
N MET A 72 -1.40 -3.81 -10.57
CA MET A 72 -0.70 -4.70 -9.65
C MET A 72 -1.70 -5.69 -9.07
N ILE A 73 -1.64 -6.92 -9.55
CA ILE A 73 -2.63 -7.96 -9.27
C ILE A 73 -2.00 -9.08 -8.45
N GLY A 74 -2.59 -9.38 -7.30
CA GLY A 74 -2.14 -10.42 -6.38
C GLY A 74 -3.16 -10.69 -5.28
N PHE A 75 -2.74 -11.42 -4.25
CA PHE A 75 -3.54 -11.72 -3.05
C PHE A 75 -2.85 -11.15 -1.80
N GLN A 76 -2.06 -11.96 -1.13
CA GLN A 76 -1.26 -11.53 0.02
C GLN A 76 0.05 -10.90 -0.46
N ASP A 77 0.41 -9.75 0.12
CA ASP A 77 1.68 -9.05 -0.13
C ASP A 77 1.84 -8.58 -1.60
N THR A 78 0.76 -8.15 -2.27
CA THR A 78 0.76 -7.76 -3.70
C THR A 78 1.82 -6.72 -4.06
N LEU A 79 1.88 -5.58 -3.35
CA LEU A 79 2.85 -4.51 -3.56
C LEU A 79 3.76 -4.35 -2.34
N CYS A 80 5.04 -4.66 -2.53
CA CYS A 80 6.10 -4.33 -1.58
C CYS A 80 6.69 -2.95 -1.90
N ASP A 81 6.08 -1.92 -1.33
CA ASP A 81 6.55 -0.54 -1.36
C ASP A 81 7.66 -0.32 -0.30
N ASP A 82 8.76 -1.05 -0.50
CA ASP A 82 9.76 -1.43 0.50
C ASP A 82 10.46 -0.23 1.16
N ARG A 83 11.25 0.53 0.41
CA ARG A 83 12.02 1.66 0.93
C ARG A 83 12.26 2.67 -0.18
N GLY A 84 12.37 3.95 0.18
CA GLY A 84 12.58 5.04 -0.76
C GLY A 84 11.42 6.02 -0.81
N VAL A 85 11.47 6.95 -1.76
CA VAL A 85 10.40 7.93 -2.01
C VAL A 85 9.72 7.58 -3.33
N HIS A 86 8.41 7.33 -3.31
CA HIS A 86 7.69 6.83 -4.47
C HIS A 86 6.41 7.62 -4.79
N PHE A 87 6.02 7.58 -6.05
CA PHE A 87 4.78 8.15 -6.54
C PHE A 87 4.01 7.11 -7.35
N TYR A 88 2.76 6.87 -6.99
CA TYR A 88 1.85 6.00 -7.74
C TYR A 88 0.68 6.83 -8.23
N LYS A 89 0.41 6.88 -9.53
CA LYS A 89 -0.70 7.65 -10.10
C LYS A 89 -1.50 6.84 -11.10
N ASP A 90 -2.84 6.95 -11.05
CA ASP A 90 -3.77 6.29 -11.96
C ASP A 90 -3.58 4.76 -12.00
N CYS A 91 -3.13 4.17 -10.90
CA CYS A 91 -2.84 2.74 -10.83
C CYS A 91 -4.07 1.95 -10.39
N TYR A 92 -4.00 0.64 -10.54
CA TYR A 92 -4.94 -0.32 -9.97
C TYR A 92 -4.16 -1.33 -9.13
N ILE A 93 -4.58 -1.55 -7.88
CA ILE A 93 -3.94 -2.50 -6.96
C ILE A 93 -5.02 -3.38 -6.35
N GLU A 94 -4.90 -4.70 -6.47
CA GLU A 94 -5.81 -5.64 -5.82
C GLU A 94 -5.12 -6.64 -4.89
N GLY A 95 -5.84 -7.06 -3.85
CA GLY A 95 -5.32 -8.07 -2.92
C GLY A 95 -6.21 -8.36 -1.72
N THR A 96 -5.63 -9.08 -0.76
CA THR A 96 -6.26 -9.56 0.47
C THR A 96 -5.50 -9.11 1.71
N VAL A 97 -4.41 -9.80 2.07
CA VAL A 97 -3.65 -9.56 3.30
C VAL A 97 -2.45 -8.67 2.98
N ASP A 98 -2.31 -7.56 3.70
CA ASP A 98 -1.17 -6.62 3.63
C ASP A 98 -0.75 -6.27 2.20
N PHE A 99 -1.73 -6.09 1.31
CA PHE A 99 -1.44 -6.11 -0.13
C PHE A 99 -0.75 -4.83 -0.61
N ILE A 100 -0.63 -3.80 0.23
CA ILE A 100 0.32 -2.69 0.09
C ILE A 100 1.13 -2.61 1.40
N PHE A 101 2.41 -2.98 1.36
CA PHE A 101 3.24 -3.06 2.57
C PHE A 101 4.67 -2.61 2.30
N GLY A 102 5.39 -2.24 3.37
CA GLY A 102 6.71 -1.63 3.22
C GLY A 102 6.95 -0.46 4.14
N ARG A 103 8.06 0.23 3.91
CA ARG A 103 8.59 1.38 4.67
C ARG A 103 8.89 2.57 3.74
N GLY A 104 8.29 2.61 2.55
CA GLY A 104 8.37 3.72 1.62
C GLY A 104 7.75 5.02 2.15
N LYS A 105 8.21 6.15 1.60
CA LYS A 105 7.52 7.44 1.67
C LYS A 105 6.79 7.66 0.35
N SER A 106 5.49 7.43 0.36
CA SER A 106 4.75 7.26 -0.89
C SER A 106 3.45 8.03 -0.90
N ILE A 107 3.14 8.62 -2.06
CA ILE A 107 1.81 9.13 -2.37
C ILE A 107 1.18 8.29 -3.47
N TYR A 108 -0.01 7.78 -3.19
CA TYR A 108 -0.89 7.07 -4.11
C TYR A 108 -1.99 8.05 -4.51
N LEU A 109 -2.01 8.47 -5.77
CA LEU A 109 -2.88 9.53 -6.28
C LEU A 109 -3.81 8.98 -7.35
N GLN A 110 -5.12 9.12 -7.16
CA GLN A 110 -6.12 8.63 -8.12
C GLN A 110 -5.96 7.13 -8.43
N THR A 111 -5.56 6.35 -7.43
CA THR A 111 -5.34 4.90 -7.56
C THR A 111 -6.61 4.15 -7.13
N GLU A 112 -6.97 3.13 -7.90
CA GLU A 112 -8.01 2.17 -7.54
C GLU A 112 -7.41 1.08 -6.65
N ILE A 113 -8.03 0.87 -5.50
CA ILE A 113 -7.65 -0.10 -4.47
C ILE A 113 -8.80 -1.10 -4.37
N HIS A 114 -8.60 -2.29 -4.95
CA HIS A 114 -9.64 -3.29 -5.09
C HIS A 114 -9.43 -4.47 -4.14
N VAL A 115 -10.30 -4.55 -3.14
CA VAL A 115 -10.28 -5.60 -2.13
C VAL A 115 -10.92 -6.87 -2.69
N LEU A 116 -10.13 -7.94 -2.80
CA LEU A 116 -10.62 -9.23 -3.24
C LEU A 116 -11.50 -9.88 -2.17
N ALA A 117 -12.34 -10.84 -2.62
CA ALA A 117 -13.17 -11.63 -1.71
C ALA A 117 -12.34 -12.23 -0.56
N ASP A 118 -12.95 -12.38 0.61
CA ASP A 118 -12.24 -12.82 1.81
C ASP A 118 -11.63 -14.22 1.63
N VAL A 119 -10.50 -14.44 2.30
CA VAL A 119 -9.89 -15.77 2.42
C VAL A 119 -10.35 -16.35 3.77
N PRO A 120 -10.85 -17.60 3.82
CA PRO A 120 -11.26 -18.21 5.09
C PRO A 120 -10.20 -18.09 6.17
N ASN A 121 -10.62 -17.73 7.38
CA ASN A 121 -9.75 -17.57 8.57
C ASN A 121 -8.66 -16.49 8.45
N GLN A 122 -8.74 -15.60 7.46
CA GLN A 122 -7.82 -14.47 7.31
C GLN A 122 -8.56 -13.14 7.30
N LEU A 123 -7.95 -12.13 7.90
CA LEU A 123 -8.41 -10.75 7.83
C LEU A 123 -7.70 -10.05 6.67
N THR A 124 -8.44 -9.18 6.00
CA THR A 124 -7.92 -8.36 4.90
C THR A 124 -7.38 -7.04 5.44
N PHE A 125 -6.17 -6.67 5.02
CA PHE A 125 -5.53 -5.40 5.35
C PHE A 125 -5.04 -4.74 4.06
N ILE A 126 -5.50 -3.51 3.81
CA ILE A 126 -5.05 -2.76 2.64
C ILE A 126 -3.59 -2.35 2.81
N ALA A 127 -3.26 -1.69 3.92
CA ALA A 127 -1.92 -1.18 4.18
C ALA A 127 -1.25 -1.83 5.40
N ALA A 128 0.03 -2.16 5.29
CA ALA A 128 0.88 -2.58 6.40
C ALA A 128 2.21 -1.82 6.38
N GLN A 129 2.21 -0.62 6.98
CA GLN A 129 3.35 0.30 6.94
C GLN A 129 4.36 -0.01 8.07
N ALA A 130 5.66 0.05 7.76
CA ALA A 130 6.78 -0.37 8.59
C ALA A 130 7.68 0.73 9.17
N ARG A 131 7.16 1.93 9.44
CA ARG A 131 7.89 2.97 10.16
C ARG A 131 8.17 2.52 11.59
N GLU A 132 9.43 2.59 11.99
CA GLU A 132 9.89 2.06 13.27
C GLU A 132 10.02 3.15 14.34
N LYS A 133 10.39 4.38 13.93
CA LYS A 133 10.78 5.46 14.85
C LYS A 133 10.26 6.81 14.38
N ASP A 134 10.08 7.72 15.33
CA ASP A 134 9.53 9.04 15.02
C ASP A 134 10.43 9.90 14.12
N SER A 135 11.75 9.71 14.21
CA SER A 135 12.76 10.40 13.39
C SER A 135 12.71 10.05 11.89
N GLU A 136 11.92 9.05 11.50
CA GLU A 136 11.81 8.60 10.12
C GLU A 136 10.73 9.37 9.37
N ASP A 137 11.12 9.99 8.26
CA ASP A 137 10.23 10.69 7.33
C ASP A 137 9.69 9.75 6.26
N VAL A 138 8.95 8.71 6.68
CA VAL A 138 8.35 7.68 5.81
C VAL A 138 6.87 7.48 6.14
N GLY A 139 6.09 6.97 5.19
CA GLY A 139 4.66 6.81 5.35
C GLY A 139 3.88 6.80 4.04
N TYR A 140 2.63 6.39 4.15
CA TYR A 140 1.72 6.26 3.01
C TYR A 140 0.65 7.33 3.05
N SER A 141 0.47 8.03 1.94
CA SER A 141 -0.63 8.95 1.71
C SER A 141 -1.43 8.50 0.49
N PHE A 142 -2.69 8.14 0.72
CA PHE A 142 -3.67 7.81 -0.31
C PHE A 142 -4.54 9.04 -0.55
N VAL A 143 -4.54 9.58 -1.77
CA VAL A 143 -5.20 10.83 -2.11
C VAL A 143 -6.07 10.65 -3.34
N HIS A 144 -7.36 10.98 -3.23
CA HIS A 144 -8.34 10.78 -4.30
C HIS A 144 -8.44 9.33 -4.80
N CYS A 145 -8.09 8.36 -3.96
CA CYS A 145 -8.18 6.95 -4.30
C CYS A 145 -9.63 6.44 -4.20
N LYS A 146 -9.90 5.33 -4.88
CA LYS A 146 -11.16 4.59 -4.75
C LYS A 146 -10.88 3.26 -4.07
N VAL A 147 -11.51 3.02 -2.93
CA VAL A 147 -11.46 1.76 -2.19
C VAL A 147 -12.77 1.02 -2.41
N ASP A 148 -12.74 -0.05 -3.20
CA ASP A 148 -13.90 -0.92 -3.43
C ASP A 148 -13.48 -2.39 -3.45
N GLY A 149 -14.38 -3.30 -3.82
CA GLY A 149 -14.05 -4.73 -3.78
C GLY A 149 -15.24 -5.66 -3.65
N LYS A 150 -14.92 -6.95 -3.68
CA LYS A 150 -15.84 -8.06 -3.37
C LYS A 150 -15.64 -8.62 -1.96
N GLY A 151 -14.56 -8.24 -1.28
CA GLY A 151 -14.31 -8.60 0.12
C GLY A 151 -15.33 -7.96 1.08
N LYS A 152 -15.22 -8.31 2.35
CA LYS A 152 -16.05 -7.74 3.43
C LYS A 152 -15.20 -7.48 4.66
N GLY A 153 -15.39 -6.32 5.27
CA GLY A 153 -14.74 -5.99 6.54
C GLY A 153 -13.23 -5.82 6.44
N ALA A 154 -12.74 -5.30 5.32
CA ALA A 154 -11.33 -4.99 5.14
C ALA A 154 -10.89 -3.81 6.01
N PHE A 155 -9.73 -3.93 6.68
CA PHE A 155 -9.14 -2.82 7.39
C PHE A 155 -8.30 -1.97 6.43
N LEU A 156 -8.41 -0.64 6.57
CA LEU A 156 -7.59 0.36 5.87
C LEU A 156 -6.10 0.18 6.12
N GLY A 157 -5.74 -0.36 7.29
CA GLY A 157 -4.40 -0.84 7.55
C GLY A 157 -4.18 -1.36 8.96
N ARG A 158 -2.97 -1.88 9.18
CA ARG A 158 -2.46 -2.35 10.46
C ARG A 158 -0.98 -1.96 10.66
N PRO A 159 -0.49 -1.88 11.90
CA PRO A 159 0.94 -1.68 12.14
C PRO A 159 1.73 -2.92 11.72
N TRP A 160 2.65 -2.77 10.74
CA TRP A 160 3.70 -3.76 10.52
C TRP A 160 4.88 -3.54 11.49
N MET A 161 5.25 -2.28 11.69
CA MET A 161 6.21 -1.84 12.71
C MET A 161 5.56 -0.89 13.73
N PRO A 162 6.25 -0.48 14.81
CA PRO A 162 5.60 0.19 15.93
C PRO A 162 5.00 1.58 15.69
N MET A 163 5.45 2.35 14.69
CA MET A 163 5.07 3.77 14.53
C MET A 163 4.57 4.11 13.11
N PRO A 164 3.66 3.31 12.51
CA PRO A 164 3.25 3.47 11.12
C PRO A 164 2.55 4.81 10.93
N ILE A 165 2.74 5.39 9.75
CA ILE A 165 1.96 6.51 9.24
C ILE A 165 1.22 6.04 7.99
N THR A 166 -0.10 6.14 8.01
CA THR A 166 -0.97 5.89 6.86
C THR A 166 -2.15 6.86 6.89
N VAL A 167 -2.36 7.57 5.78
CA VAL A 167 -3.40 8.60 5.67
C VAL A 167 -4.24 8.36 4.41
N TYR A 168 -5.56 8.42 4.54
CA TYR A 168 -6.50 8.42 3.41
C TYR A 168 -7.22 9.77 3.34
N SER A 169 -7.07 10.48 2.23
CA SER A 169 -7.62 11.82 2.02
C SER A 169 -8.43 11.92 0.74
N TYR A 170 -9.65 12.44 0.82
CA TYR A 170 -10.57 12.59 -0.31
C TYR A 170 -10.82 11.28 -1.07
N CYS A 171 -10.69 10.14 -0.39
CA CYS A 171 -10.93 8.84 -0.98
C CYS A 171 -12.44 8.52 -0.98
N THR A 172 -12.88 7.77 -1.97
CA THR A 172 -14.22 7.14 -1.95
C THR A 172 -14.08 5.72 -1.43
N MET A 173 -14.88 5.33 -0.44
CA MET A 173 -14.81 4.03 0.21
C MET A 173 -16.17 3.33 0.14
N SER A 174 -16.23 2.17 -0.51
CA SER A 174 -17.42 1.33 -0.53
C SER A 174 -17.60 0.61 0.81
N ALA A 175 -18.71 -0.11 0.98
CA ALA A 175 -19.03 -0.88 2.19
C ALA A 175 -18.09 -2.09 2.41
N VAL A 176 -17.06 -2.27 1.57
CA VAL A 176 -16.01 -3.27 1.78
C VAL A 176 -15.17 -2.98 3.03
N VAL A 177 -15.05 -1.70 3.41
CA VAL A 177 -14.25 -1.27 4.55
C VAL A 177 -14.95 -1.62 5.86
N ASN A 178 -14.21 -2.21 6.79
CA ASN A 178 -14.68 -2.49 8.14
C ASN A 178 -15.08 -1.18 8.85
N PRO A 179 -16.22 -1.11 9.57
CA PRO A 179 -16.60 0.07 10.35
C PRO A 179 -15.51 0.55 11.31
N GLU A 180 -14.76 -0.38 11.93
CA GLU A 180 -13.61 -0.06 12.80
C GLU A 180 -12.49 0.67 12.05
N GLY A 181 -12.38 0.45 10.73
CA GLY A 181 -11.44 1.06 9.81
C GLY A 181 -10.00 0.57 9.96
N TRP A 182 -9.50 0.49 11.19
CA TRP A 182 -8.10 0.19 11.51
C TRP A 182 -8.01 -0.85 12.62
N THR A 183 -6.88 -1.54 12.71
CA THR A 183 -6.60 -2.45 13.83
C THR A 183 -5.25 -2.16 14.46
N ASN A 184 -5.14 -2.39 15.76
CA ASN A 184 -3.88 -2.38 16.50
C ASN A 184 -3.10 -3.71 16.33
N ASN A 185 -3.61 -4.64 15.50
CA ASN A 185 -3.04 -5.97 15.27
C ASN A 185 -2.81 -6.76 16.58
N ARG A 186 -3.77 -6.68 17.50
CA ARG A 186 -3.72 -7.30 18.84
C ARG A 186 -2.56 -6.80 19.70
N ASN A 187 -2.08 -5.59 19.43
CA ASN A 187 -1.02 -4.93 20.20
C ASN A 187 -1.47 -3.53 20.68
N PRO A 188 -2.10 -3.43 21.86
CA PRO A 188 -2.60 -2.16 22.41
C PRO A 188 -1.52 -1.08 22.59
N GLU A 189 -0.25 -1.47 22.80
CA GLU A 189 0.85 -0.49 22.92
C GLU A 189 1.14 0.25 21.61
N SER A 190 0.73 -0.30 20.45
CA SER A 190 0.86 0.38 19.17
C SER A 190 -0.07 1.59 19.03
N GLU A 191 -1.19 1.62 19.76
CA GLU A 191 -2.22 2.66 19.63
C GLU A 191 -1.69 4.07 19.93
N LYS A 192 -0.71 4.16 20.83
CA LYS A 192 -0.07 5.43 21.23
C LYS A 192 0.87 5.98 20.15
N ASN A 193 1.32 5.11 19.24
CA ASN A 193 2.43 5.36 18.34
C ASN A 193 2.02 5.40 16.86
N VAL A 194 0.86 4.82 16.51
CA VAL A 194 0.33 4.82 15.16
C VAL A 194 -0.18 6.22 14.78
N PHE A 195 -0.01 6.58 13.52
CA PHE A 195 -0.69 7.71 12.90
C PHE A 195 -1.56 7.19 11.76
N PHE A 196 -2.81 6.90 12.10
CA PHE A 196 -3.84 6.51 11.14
C PHE A 196 -4.82 7.65 10.97
N GLY A 197 -4.79 8.28 9.79
CA GLY A 197 -5.52 9.50 9.51
C GLY A 197 -6.51 9.34 8.37
N GLU A 198 -7.68 9.95 8.53
CA GLU A 198 -8.71 10.06 7.50
C GLU A 198 -9.12 11.52 7.35
N TYR A 199 -9.26 11.99 6.11
CA TYR A 199 -9.64 13.37 5.83
C TYR A 199 -10.62 13.45 4.66
N LYS A 200 -11.85 13.92 4.93
CA LYS A 200 -12.89 14.15 3.90
C LYS A 200 -13.09 12.95 2.95
N ASN A 201 -12.96 11.74 3.48
CA ASN A 201 -13.34 10.53 2.75
C ASN A 201 -14.86 10.45 2.64
N THR A 202 -15.37 9.79 1.60
CA THR A 202 -16.81 9.70 1.32
C THR A 202 -17.22 8.28 0.96
N GLY A 203 -18.52 8.01 0.93
CA GLY A 203 -19.08 6.69 0.63
C GLY A 203 -19.39 5.87 1.89
N PRO A 204 -20.07 4.73 1.73
CA PRO A 204 -20.61 3.95 2.85
C PRO A 204 -19.53 3.33 3.76
N GLY A 205 -18.30 3.15 3.28
CA GLY A 205 -17.17 2.68 4.10
C GLY A 205 -16.43 3.78 4.85
N ALA A 206 -16.76 5.05 4.61
CA ALA A 206 -16.03 6.20 5.15
C ALA A 206 -16.65 6.79 6.44
N ASP A 207 -17.70 6.17 7.00
CA ASP A 207 -18.35 6.67 8.21
C ASP A 207 -17.39 6.63 9.41
N PRO A 208 -17.05 7.80 10.00
CA PRO A 208 -16.13 7.85 11.13
C PRO A 208 -16.74 7.35 12.44
N ALA A 209 -18.06 7.23 12.56
CA ALA A 209 -18.74 6.90 13.82
C ALA A 209 -18.34 5.52 14.38
N GLY A 210 -18.00 4.57 13.50
CA GLY A 210 -17.57 3.22 13.88
C GLY A 210 -16.07 3.06 14.12
N ARG A 211 -15.25 4.10 13.88
CA ARG A 211 -13.79 3.98 13.89
C ARG A 211 -13.23 3.70 15.27
N VAL A 212 -12.15 2.94 15.31
CA VAL A 212 -11.34 2.76 16.52
C VAL A 212 -10.84 4.11 17.05
N LYS A 213 -10.76 4.24 18.38
CA LYS A 213 -10.50 5.52 19.07
C LYS A 213 -9.13 6.14 18.76
N PHE A 214 -8.15 5.33 18.36
CA PHE A 214 -6.81 5.81 18.01
C PHE A 214 -6.70 6.26 16.54
N ALA A 215 -7.73 6.04 15.72
CA ALA A 215 -7.81 6.64 14.39
C ALA A 215 -8.16 8.13 14.49
N LYS A 216 -7.64 8.93 13.56
CA LYS A 216 -7.79 10.39 13.58
C LYS A 216 -8.61 10.86 12.40
N GLN A 217 -9.70 11.57 12.68
CA GLN A 217 -10.33 12.44 11.69
C GLN A 217 -9.55 13.74 11.65
N LEU A 218 -8.78 13.94 10.57
CA LEU A 218 -7.86 15.05 10.47
C LEU A 218 -8.60 16.36 10.19
N THR A 219 -8.10 17.45 10.75
CA THR A 219 -8.41 18.80 10.28
C THR A 219 -7.70 19.08 8.96
N GLU A 220 -8.09 20.16 8.28
CA GLU A 220 -7.40 20.59 7.06
C GLU A 220 -5.91 20.87 7.29
N ALA A 221 -5.57 21.49 8.42
CA ALA A 221 -4.19 21.80 8.77
C ALA A 221 -3.35 20.54 8.99
N GLU A 222 -3.91 19.51 9.65
CA GLU A 222 -3.24 18.23 9.87
C GLU A 222 -3.13 17.39 8.60
N ALA A 223 -4.12 17.46 7.71
CA ALA A 223 -4.12 16.73 6.45
C ALA A 223 -3.16 17.35 5.42
N LYS A 224 -3.02 18.69 5.40
CA LYS A 224 -2.27 19.45 4.38
C LYS A 224 -0.90 18.88 3.98
N PRO A 225 -0.04 18.40 4.90
CA PRO A 225 1.26 17.83 4.55
C PRO A 225 1.17 16.57 3.68
N PHE A 226 0.06 15.83 3.74
CA PHE A 226 -0.15 14.56 3.05
C PHE A 226 -0.86 14.70 1.69
N LEU A 227 -1.47 15.85 1.39
CA LEU A 227 -2.38 16.01 0.24
C LEU A 227 -1.68 16.20 -1.10
N SER A 228 -0.44 16.67 -1.11
CA SER A 228 0.22 17.15 -2.32
C SER A 228 1.54 16.44 -2.59
N LEU A 229 2.07 16.62 -3.80
CA LEU A 229 3.41 16.19 -4.18
C LEU A 229 4.51 16.78 -3.27
N GLY A 230 4.20 17.81 -2.48
CA GLY A 230 5.10 18.32 -1.43
C GLY A 230 5.47 17.25 -0.39
N TYR A 231 4.58 16.29 -0.09
CA TYR A 231 4.84 15.19 0.84
C TYR A 231 6.12 14.42 0.47
N ILE A 232 6.28 14.13 -0.83
CA ILE A 232 7.39 13.39 -1.41
C ILE A 232 8.45 14.29 -2.07
N LYS A 233 8.38 15.61 -1.86
CA LYS A 233 9.21 16.61 -2.56
C LYS A 233 9.19 16.42 -4.10
N GLY A 234 8.04 16.05 -4.65
CA GLY A 234 7.90 15.61 -6.03
C GLY A 234 8.43 16.61 -7.07
N SER A 235 8.33 17.92 -6.82
CA SER A 235 8.86 18.94 -7.74
C SER A 235 10.36 18.88 -7.98
N SER A 236 11.14 18.21 -7.13
CA SER A 236 12.60 18.10 -7.28
C SER A 236 13.04 16.90 -8.11
N TRP A 237 12.16 15.95 -8.40
CA TRP A 237 12.55 14.67 -9.02
C TRP A 237 11.51 14.07 -9.97
N LEU A 238 10.23 14.38 -9.81
CA LEU A 238 9.19 13.94 -10.73
C LEU A 238 9.35 14.68 -12.06
N LEU A 239 9.59 13.90 -13.10
CA LEU A 239 9.58 14.37 -14.47
C LEU A 239 8.13 14.38 -14.99
N PRO A 240 7.82 15.21 -16.00
CA PRO A 240 6.50 15.21 -16.62
C PRO A 240 6.08 13.79 -17.05
N PRO A 241 4.78 13.45 -16.99
CA PRO A 241 4.31 12.17 -17.47
C PRO A 241 4.76 11.94 -18.92
N PRO A 242 5.18 10.73 -19.30
CA PRO A 242 5.45 10.41 -20.70
C PRO A 242 4.23 10.75 -21.55
N LYS A 243 4.44 11.35 -22.72
CA LYS A 243 3.37 11.50 -23.71
C LYS A 243 3.10 10.11 -24.29
N VAL A 244 1.99 9.50 -23.89
CA VAL A 244 1.45 8.24 -24.45
C VAL A 244 0.50 8.54 -25.59
#